data_AF-A0A1Y1M2Y9-F1
#
_entry.id   AF-A0A1Y1M2Y9-F1
#
_cell.length_a   1.000
_cell.length_b   1.000
_cell.length_c   1.000
_cell.angle_alpha   90.00
_cell.angle_beta   90.00
_cell.angle_gamma   90.00
#
_symmetry.space_group_name_H-M   'P 1'
#
loop_
_entity.id
_entity.type
_entity.pdbx_description
1 polymer ?
#
loop_
_entity_poly.entity_id
_entity_poly.type
_entity_poly.pdbx_seq_one_letter_code
_entity_poly.pdbx_strand_id
1 'polypeptide(L)'
;VAMGIAVKIRPLPKDLQQKAVRELNEDPKRIQEAVDHVTEWLQKQPHLNVRNDEQMTVAFLRGCKWNLQMAKDKLDTFYSVKTAYPELFQDRDPLSPAIQKVLDAGNVFPMPKP
;
A
#
# COMPACT_ATOMS: atom_id res chain seq x y z
N VAL A 1 -23.98 -9.78 14.81
CA VAL A 1 -23.52 -8.47 15.30
C VAL A 1 -22.29 -8.07 14.48
N ALA A 2 -22.52 -7.44 13.33
CA ALA A 2 -21.46 -6.90 12.47
C ALA A 2 -21.17 -5.49 12.95
N MET A 3 -20.17 -5.33 13.83
CA MET A 3 -19.71 -4.01 14.24
C MET A 3 -18.79 -3.46 13.14
N GLY A 4 -19.32 -2.46 12.43
CA GLY A 4 -18.66 -1.31 11.82
C GLY A 4 -17.33 -1.49 11.10
N ILE A 5 -17.34 -1.32 9.78
CA ILE A 5 -16.15 -0.89 9.02
C ILE A 5 -16.56 0.38 8.28
N ALA A 6 -15.95 1.52 8.62
CA ALA A 6 -16.09 2.77 7.86
C ALA A 6 -14.82 3.09 7.03
N VAL A 7 -13.92 2.12 6.84
CA VAL A 7 -12.82 2.17 5.87
C VAL A 7 -13.18 1.27 4.68
N LYS A 8 -13.17 1.80 3.46
CA LYS A 8 -13.46 1.09 2.21
C LYS A 8 -12.27 0.23 1.77
N ILE A 9 -11.90 -0.75 2.59
CA ILE A 9 -10.85 -1.74 2.31
C ILE A 9 -11.44 -3.09 1.89
N ARG A 10 -10.71 -3.80 1.02
CA ARG A 10 -11.03 -5.18 0.66
C ARG A 10 -10.93 -6.07 1.92
N PRO A 11 -11.97 -6.83 2.27
CA PRO A 11 -11.92 -7.70 3.43
C PRO A 11 -10.88 -8.80 3.22
N LEU A 12 -10.17 -9.14 4.29
CA LEU A 12 -9.25 -10.28 4.28
C LEU A 12 -10.02 -11.59 4.49
N PRO A 13 -9.62 -12.69 3.83
CA PRO A 13 -9.99 -14.04 4.24
C PRO A 13 -9.68 -14.27 5.73
N LYS A 14 -10.48 -15.11 6.39
CA LYS A 14 -10.38 -15.36 7.84
C LYS A 14 -8.96 -15.73 8.29
N ASP A 15 -8.29 -16.60 7.54
CA ASP A 15 -6.95 -17.08 7.87
C ASP A 15 -5.91 -15.95 7.78
N LEU A 16 -6.04 -15.07 6.77
CA LEU A 16 -5.18 -13.90 6.62
C LEU A 16 -5.46 -12.84 7.68
N GLN A 17 -6.72 -12.67 8.09
CA GLN A 17 -7.07 -11.77 9.19
C GLN A 17 -6.44 -12.22 10.51
N GLN A 18 -6.52 -13.53 10.81
CA GLN A 18 -5.90 -14.10 12.00
C GLN A 18 -4.38 -13.93 11.98
N LYS A 19 -3.75 -14.13 10.82
CA LYS A 19 -2.32 -13.90 10.64
C LYS A 19 -1.94 -12.42 10.84
N ALA A 20 -2.73 -11.49 10.31
CA ALA A 20 -2.50 -10.06 10.48
C ALA A 20 -2.56 -9.63 11.96
N VAL A 21 -3.55 -10.13 12.71
CA VAL A 21 -3.66 -9.89 14.16
C VAL A 21 -2.43 -10.46 14.90
N ARG A 22 -2.05 -11.70 14.60
CA ARG A 22 -0.96 -12.40 15.29
C ARG A 22 0.43 -11.87 14.99
N GLU A 23 0.72 -11.53 13.74
CA GLU A 23 2.09 -11.24 13.28
C GLU A 23 2.36 -9.75 13.02
N LEU A 24 1.30 -8.98 12.73
CA LEU A 24 1.42 -7.57 12.35
C LEU A 24 0.91 -6.62 13.42
N ASN A 25 0.36 -7.11 14.54
CA ASN A 25 -0.31 -6.31 15.58
C ASN A 25 -1.55 -5.57 15.06
N GLU A 26 -2.27 -6.16 14.11
CA GLU A 26 -3.51 -5.57 13.60
C GLU A 26 -4.63 -5.65 14.63
N ASP A 27 -5.19 -4.51 15.01
CA ASP A 27 -6.42 -4.43 15.79
C ASP A 27 -7.55 -3.88 14.90
N PRO A 28 -8.55 -4.73 14.53
CA PRO A 28 -9.68 -4.32 13.69
C PRO A 28 -10.43 -3.08 14.18
N LYS A 29 -10.42 -2.81 15.49
CA LYS A 29 -11.12 -1.66 16.08
C LYS A 29 -10.37 -0.34 15.86
N ARG A 30 -9.05 -0.40 15.65
CA ARG A 30 -8.16 0.76 15.53
C ARG A 30 -7.77 1.08 14.08
N ILE A 31 -8.24 0.28 13.13
CA ILE A 31 -7.95 0.48 11.70
C ILE A 31 -8.41 1.87 11.24
N GLN A 32 -9.64 2.25 11.58
CA GLN A 32 -10.20 3.56 11.19
C GLN A 32 -9.35 4.71 11.73
N GLU A 33 -9.11 4.72 13.04
CA GLU A 33 -8.31 5.75 13.73
C GLU A 33 -6.92 5.91 13.11
N ALA A 34 -6.24 4.79 12.83
CA ALA A 34 -4.91 4.81 12.23
C ALA A 34 -4.92 5.34 10.78
N VAL A 35 -5.94 4.97 9.99
CA VAL A 35 -6.11 5.47 8.62
C VAL A 35 -6.40 6.96 8.63
N ASP A 36 -7.26 7.44 9.53
CA ASP A 36 -7.60 8.87 9.66
C ASP A 36 -6.34 9.67 10.03
N HIS A 37 -5.57 9.22 11.02
CA HIS A 37 -4.32 9.88 11.42
C HIS A 37 -3.29 10.00 10.29
N VAL A 38 -3.11 8.94 9.50
CA VAL A 38 -2.17 8.97 8.36
C VAL A 38 -2.72 9.86 7.25
N THR A 39 -4.03 9.84 7.01
CA THR A 39 -4.69 10.64 5.97
C THR A 39 -4.60 12.13 6.29
N GLU A 40 -4.91 12.53 7.52
CA GLU A 40 -4.72 13.92 8.00
C GLU A 40 -3.26 14.38 7.91
N TRP A 41 -2.32 13.48 8.19
CA TRP A 41 -0.91 13.80 8.06
C TRP A 41 -0.49 13.99 6.60
N LEU A 42 -0.96 13.12 5.68
CA LEU A 42 -0.68 13.23 4.25
C LEU A 42 -1.24 14.53 3.65
N GLN A 43 -2.41 14.97 4.08
CA GLN A 43 -3.01 16.26 3.67
C GLN A 43 -2.14 17.47 4.03
N LYS A 44 -1.31 17.35 5.08
CA LYS A 44 -0.37 18.40 5.51
C LYS A 44 0.95 18.38 4.72
N GLN A 45 1.17 17.42 3.81
CA GLN A 45 2.37 17.29 3.00
C GLN A 45 2.11 17.69 1.54
N PRO A 46 2.10 18.99 1.19
CA PRO A 46 1.74 19.45 -0.16
C PRO A 46 2.74 19.04 -1.26
N HIS A 47 3.94 18.63 -0.89
CA HIS A 47 4.99 18.20 -1.82
C HIS A 47 4.84 16.73 -2.25
N LEU A 48 4.02 15.94 -1.55
CA LEU A 48 3.80 14.54 -1.89
C LEU A 48 2.59 14.41 -2.82
N ASN A 49 2.78 13.83 -4.01
CA ASN A 49 1.69 13.50 -4.93
C ASN A 49 1.05 12.16 -4.54
N VAL A 50 0.23 12.20 -3.49
CA VAL A 50 -0.35 11.03 -2.83
C VAL A 50 -1.66 10.61 -3.50
N ARG A 51 -1.87 9.28 -3.63
CA ARG A 51 -3.18 8.76 -4.02
C ARG A 51 -4.13 8.73 -2.82
N ASN A 52 -5.33 9.30 -2.96
CA ASN A 52 -6.40 9.21 -1.97
C ASN A 52 -7.05 7.81 -1.99
N ASP A 53 -6.35 6.82 -1.44
CA ASP A 53 -6.84 5.44 -1.36
C ASP A 53 -6.51 4.81 0.00
N GLU A 54 -7.55 4.58 0.80
CA GLU A 54 -7.47 3.93 2.10
C GLU A 54 -6.87 2.52 2.01
N GLN A 55 -7.09 1.81 0.88
CA GLN A 55 -6.53 0.49 0.66
C GLN A 55 -4.99 0.52 0.61
N MET A 56 -4.41 1.58 0.04
CA MET A 56 -2.96 1.79 0.03
C MET A 56 -2.46 2.15 1.42
N THR A 57 -3.12 3.07 2.11
CA THR A 57 -2.77 3.47 3.48
C THR A 57 -2.70 2.25 4.41
N VAL A 58 -3.73 1.39 4.37
CA VAL A 58 -3.74 0.14 5.15
C VAL A 58 -2.62 -0.82 4.74
N ALA A 59 -2.28 -0.90 3.44
CA ALA A 59 -1.17 -1.74 2.99
C ALA A 59 0.18 -1.26 3.55
N PHE A 60 0.43 0.05 3.60
CA PHE A 60 1.63 0.61 4.24
C PHE A 60 1.62 0.36 5.75
N LEU A 61 0.49 0.59 6.43
CA LEU A 61 0.35 0.34 7.86
C LEU A 61 0.63 -1.14 8.22
N ARG A 62 0.07 -2.09 7.47
CA ARG A 62 0.35 -3.52 7.62
C ARG A 62 1.83 -3.84 7.41
N GLY A 63 2.44 -3.25 6.37
CA GLY A 63 3.87 -3.39 6.08
C GLY A 63 4.79 -2.80 7.16
N CYS A 64 4.27 -1.90 7.99
CA CYS A 64 4.96 -1.28 9.12
C CYS A 64 4.47 -1.81 10.49
N LYS A 65 3.73 -2.93 10.52
CA LYS A 65 3.16 -3.53 11.75
C LYS A 65 2.39 -2.51 12.61
N TRP A 66 1.65 -1.63 11.96
CA TRP A 66 0.86 -0.55 12.56
C TRP A 66 1.69 0.48 13.36
N ASN A 67 3.00 0.54 13.16
CA ASN A 67 3.83 1.64 13.66
C ASN A 67 3.61 2.89 12.79
N LEU A 68 2.90 3.88 13.34
CA LEU A 68 2.53 5.11 12.64
C LEU A 68 3.74 5.92 12.18
N GLN A 69 4.81 6.00 12.97
CA GLN A 69 6.00 6.78 12.59
C GLN A 69 6.70 6.13 11.40
N MET A 70 6.95 4.82 11.48
CA MET A 70 7.56 4.08 10.37
C MET A 70 6.71 4.12 9.10
N ALA A 71 5.38 4.12 9.23
CA ALA A 71 4.47 4.22 8.09
C ALA A 71 4.59 5.60 7.42
N LYS A 72 4.65 6.69 8.20
CA LYS A 72 4.84 8.05 7.69
C LYS A 72 6.17 8.20 6.95
N ASP A 73 7.28 7.78 7.56
CA ASP A 73 8.62 7.85 6.96
C ASP A 73 8.69 7.05 5.65
N LYS A 74 8.05 5.86 5.62
CA LYS A 74 7.98 5.02 4.43
C LYS A 74 7.11 5.62 3.33
N LEU A 75 5.98 6.23 3.67
CA LEU A 75 5.11 6.92 2.73
C LEU A 75 5.80 8.12 2.11
N ASP A 76 6.47 8.93 2.93
CA ASP A 76 7.26 10.08 2.50
C ASP A 76 8.34 9.66 1.49
N THR A 77 9.14 8.66 1.86
CA THR A 77 10.20 8.12 0.99
C THR A 77 9.61 7.57 -0.31
N PHE A 78 8.51 6.81 -0.24
CA PHE A 78 7.89 6.20 -1.41
C PHE A 78 7.43 7.25 -2.43
N TYR A 79 6.71 8.27 -1.97
CA TYR A 79 6.20 9.32 -2.86
C TYR A 79 7.30 10.27 -3.34
N SER A 80 8.31 10.54 -2.51
CA SER A 80 9.50 11.32 -2.89
C SER A 80 10.28 10.63 -4.01
N VAL A 81 10.62 9.35 -3.85
CA VAL A 81 11.32 8.54 -4.88
C VAL A 81 10.49 8.44 -6.15
N LYS A 82 9.17 8.21 -6.02
CA LYS A 82 8.27 8.14 -7.17
C LYS A 82 8.27 9.43 -8.00
N THR A 83 8.39 10.57 -7.32
CA THR A 83 8.43 11.90 -7.97
C THR A 83 9.80 12.20 -8.54
N ALA A 84 10.88 11.79 -7.86
CA ALA A 84 12.25 12.05 -8.26
C ALA A 84 12.70 11.24 -9.49
N TYR A 85 12.15 10.03 -9.70
CA TYR A 85 12.57 9.11 -10.76
C TYR A 85 11.40 8.71 -11.68
N PRO A 86 10.77 9.67 -12.39
CA PRO A 86 9.60 9.39 -13.23
C PRO A 86 9.88 8.33 -14.32
N GLU A 87 11.11 8.20 -14.80
CA GLU A 87 11.53 7.18 -15.77
C GLU A 87 11.33 5.74 -15.28
N LEU A 88 11.29 5.53 -13.96
CA LEU A 88 11.02 4.23 -13.36
C LEU A 88 9.53 4.00 -13.08
N PHE A 89 8.75 5.06 -12.87
CA PHE A 89 7.38 4.96 -12.33
C PHE A 89 6.27 5.49 -13.24
N GLN A 90 6.60 6.21 -14.32
CA GLN A 90 5.66 6.69 -15.35
C GLN A 90 5.73 5.82 -16.62
N ASP A 91 4.75 5.96 -17.50
CA ASP A 91 4.67 5.30 -18.81
C ASP A 91 4.84 3.76 -18.79
N ARG A 92 4.29 3.12 -17.75
CA ARG A 92 4.34 1.67 -17.53
C ARG A 92 3.30 0.90 -18.36
N ASP A 93 3.24 1.15 -19.66
CA ASP A 93 2.36 0.39 -20.56
C ASP A 93 2.91 -1.04 -20.72
N PRO A 94 2.16 -2.07 -20.24
CA PRO A 94 2.58 -3.45 -20.35
C PRO A 94 2.75 -3.90 -21.81
N LEU A 95 2.06 -3.27 -22.77
CA LEU A 95 2.12 -3.63 -24.19
C LEU A 95 3.18 -2.85 -24.97
N SER A 96 3.89 -1.93 -24.31
CA SER A 96 4.95 -1.18 -24.98
C SER A 96 6.10 -2.11 -25.43
N PRO A 97 6.75 -1.83 -26.58
CA PRO A 97 7.84 -2.67 -27.08
C PRO A 97 9.00 -2.82 -26.08
N ALA A 98 9.28 -1.78 -25.29
CA ALA A 98 10.33 -1.80 -24.28
C ALA A 98 10.00 -2.77 -23.14
N ILE A 99 8.76 -2.75 -22.63
CA ILE A 99 8.34 -3.64 -21.55
C ILE A 99 8.21 -5.09 -22.04
N GLN A 100 7.65 -5.31 -23.23
CA GLN A 100 7.56 -6.64 -23.85
C GLN A 100 8.93 -7.29 -24.00
N LYS A 101 9.95 -6.55 -24.46
CA LYS A 101 11.32 -7.06 -24.56
C LYS A 101 11.89 -7.51 -23.22
N VAL A 102 11.56 -6.83 -22.12
CA VAL A 102 12.01 -7.22 -20.77
C VAL A 102 11.26 -8.45 -20.26
N LEU A 103 9.97 -8.57 -20.58
CA LEU A 103 9.16 -9.74 -20.23
C LEU A 103 9.62 -10.99 -21.00
N ASP A 104 9.87 -10.86 -22.31
CA ASP A 104 10.36 -11.93 -23.17
C ASP A 104 11.77 -12.42 -22.77
N ALA A 105 12.58 -11.54 -22.18
CA ALA A 105 13.89 -11.90 -21.64
C ALA A 105 13.80 -12.82 -20.40
N GLY A 106 12.60 -13.01 -19.83
CA GLY A 106 12.38 -13.92 -18.71
C GLY A 106 12.85 -13.38 -17.35
N ASN A 107 13.16 -12.08 -17.23
CA ASN A 107 13.65 -11.49 -15.99
C ASN A 107 12.58 -11.45 -14.88
N VAL A 108 11.29 -11.42 -15.25
CA VAL A 108 10.16 -11.45 -14.34
C VAL A 108 9.05 -12.28 -14.97
N PHE A 109 8.64 -13.36 -14.30
CA PHE A 109 7.54 -14.22 -14.77
C PHE A 109 6.51 -14.42 -13.66
N PRO A 110 5.20 -14.33 -13.96
CA PRO A 110 4.17 -14.69 -13.01
C PRO A 110 4.22 -16.20 -12.76
N MET A 111 4.27 -16.59 -11.49
CA MET A 111 4.17 -17.99 -11.13
C MET A 111 2.77 -18.51 -11.46
N PRO A 112 2.65 -19.76 -11.98
CA PRO A 112 1.35 -20.39 -12.12
C PRO A 112 0.69 -20.50 -10.75
N LYS A 113 -0.65 -20.41 -10.73
CA LYS A 113 -1.41 -20.61 -9.49
C LYS A 113 -1.11 -22.03 -8.97
N PRO A 114 -0.82 -22.20 -7.67
CA PRO A 114 -0.74 -23.51 -7.05
C PRO A 114 -2.03 -24.30 -7.22
#